data_AF-A0A1Y4IEG2-F1
#
_entry.id   AF-A0A1Y4IEG2-F1
#
_cell.length_a   1.000
_cell.length_b   1.000
_cell.length_c   1.000
_cell.angle_alpha   90.00
_cell.angle_beta   90.00
_cell.angle_gamma   90.00
#
_symmetry.space_group_name_H-M   'P 1'
#
loop_
_entity.id
_entity.type
_entity.pdbx_description
1 polymer ?
#
loop_
_entity_poly.entity_id
_entity_poly.type
_entity_poly.pdbx_seq_one_letter_code
_entity_poly.pdbx_strand_id
1 'polypeptide(L)'
;MKYNFWGWEQANIPAVTDRYEGIHTPLDLYDALSQIWCAETCAPRMRQNWTPENKTLGQCSITAFLAQDIFGGQVYGVLRPGGNYHCYNVVGDCRFDLTSEQFGDEKLVYEGNPEQFREVHFAKEEKRLRYEYLKKELEKLCRNQKPKSTGEE
;
A
#
# COMPACT_ATOMS: atom_id res chain seq x y z
N MET A 1 3.70 -16.60 10.90
CA MET A 1 4.49 -15.77 9.95
C MET A 1 4.80 -14.45 10.64
N LYS A 2 5.95 -13.83 10.34
CA LYS A 2 6.30 -12.48 10.79
C LYS A 2 6.39 -11.60 9.54
N TYR A 3 5.59 -10.54 9.50
CA TYR A 3 5.69 -9.54 8.43
C TYR A 3 6.70 -8.47 8.84
N ASN A 4 7.31 -7.80 7.85
CA ASN A 4 8.37 -6.82 8.09
C ASN A 4 7.84 -5.37 8.10
N PHE A 5 6.55 -5.18 7.81
CA PHE A 5 5.93 -3.87 7.78
C PHE A 5 5.41 -3.46 9.17
N TRP A 6 5.39 -2.17 9.48
CA TRP A 6 5.03 -1.67 10.81
C TRP A 6 3.53 -1.82 11.08
N GLY A 7 3.19 -2.27 12.30
CA GLY A 7 1.80 -2.46 12.72
C GLY A 7 1.17 -3.78 12.24
N TRP A 8 1.93 -4.71 11.66
CA TRP A 8 1.41 -5.97 11.14
C TRP A 8 0.68 -6.84 12.17
N GLU A 9 1.10 -6.80 13.44
CA GLU A 9 0.50 -7.60 14.53
C GLU A 9 -0.97 -7.25 14.80
N GLN A 10 -1.35 -6.02 14.49
CA GLN A 10 -2.72 -5.49 14.65
C GLN A 10 -3.42 -5.25 13.31
N ALA A 11 -2.79 -5.62 12.18
CA ALA A 11 -3.28 -5.33 10.84
C ALA A 11 -4.34 -6.35 10.38
N ASN A 12 -5.42 -6.48 11.16
CA ASN A 12 -6.49 -7.47 10.98
C ASN A 12 -7.85 -6.84 10.67
N ILE A 13 -7.87 -5.58 10.25
CA ILE A 13 -9.10 -4.86 9.89
C ILE A 13 -9.71 -5.47 8.63
N PRO A 14 -11.02 -5.79 8.63
CA PRO A 14 -11.67 -6.37 7.46
C PRO A 14 -11.83 -5.35 6.32
N ALA A 15 -11.72 -5.81 5.08
CA ALA A 15 -12.05 -5.03 3.90
C ALA A 15 -13.51 -4.57 3.95
N VAL A 16 -13.76 -3.32 3.59
CA VAL A 16 -15.11 -2.72 3.48
C VAL A 16 -15.69 -2.85 2.08
N THR A 17 -14.94 -3.48 1.17
CA THR A 17 -15.33 -3.74 -0.22
C THR A 17 -15.04 -5.19 -0.60
N ASP A 18 -15.87 -5.74 -1.47
CA ASP A 18 -15.74 -7.06 -2.09
C ASP A 18 -15.05 -7.02 -3.47
N ARG A 19 -14.61 -5.84 -3.92
CA ARG A 19 -14.01 -5.63 -5.25
C ARG A 19 -12.74 -6.45 -5.47
N TYR A 20 -11.98 -6.70 -4.42
CA TYR A 20 -10.69 -7.38 -4.45
C TYR A 20 -10.81 -8.75 -3.78
N GLU A 21 -11.27 -9.73 -4.55
CA GLU A 21 -11.42 -11.09 -4.05
C GLU A 21 -10.10 -11.65 -3.49
N GLY A 22 -10.18 -12.29 -2.32
CA GLY A 22 -9.03 -12.79 -1.58
C GLY A 22 -8.30 -11.76 -0.71
N ILE A 23 -8.68 -10.47 -0.76
CA ILE A 23 -8.13 -9.43 0.11
C ILE A 23 -9.11 -9.16 1.25
N HIS A 24 -8.90 -9.82 2.39
CA HIS A 24 -9.76 -9.67 3.57
C HIS A 24 -9.17 -8.73 4.61
N THR A 25 -7.85 -8.69 4.74
CA THR A 25 -7.10 -7.94 5.74
C THR A 25 -5.89 -7.24 5.11
N PRO A 26 -5.27 -6.26 5.79
CA PRO A 26 -4.04 -5.65 5.31
C PRO A 26 -2.89 -6.64 5.09
N LEU A 27 -2.88 -7.79 5.78
CA LEU A 27 -1.91 -8.87 5.54
C LEU A 27 -2.08 -9.46 4.13
N ASP A 28 -3.32 -9.77 3.75
CA ASP A 28 -3.62 -10.28 2.40
C ASP A 28 -3.25 -9.24 1.34
N LEU A 29 -3.51 -7.96 1.61
CA LEU A 29 -3.11 -6.87 0.73
C LEU A 29 -1.58 -6.80 0.60
N TYR A 30 -0.83 -6.93 1.69
CA TYR A 30 0.63 -6.93 1.65
C TYR A 30 1.18 -8.10 0.81
N ASP A 31 0.61 -9.29 0.94
CA ASP A 31 1.04 -10.47 0.19
C ASP A 31 0.73 -10.34 -1.31
N ALA A 32 -0.42 -9.75 -1.65
CA ALA A 32 -0.76 -9.42 -3.03
C ALA A 32 0.15 -8.32 -3.60
N LEU A 33 0.35 -7.22 -2.86
CA LEU A 33 1.21 -6.11 -3.27
C LEU A 33 2.66 -6.53 -3.46
N SER A 34 3.15 -7.47 -2.63
CA SER A 34 4.49 -8.03 -2.75
C SER A 34 4.78 -8.70 -4.10
N GLN A 35 3.74 -9.12 -4.83
CA GLN A 35 3.86 -9.73 -6.15
C GLN A 35 3.81 -8.70 -7.29
N ILE A 36 3.28 -7.50 -7.04
CA ILE A 36 3.03 -6.48 -8.09
C ILE A 36 3.77 -5.16 -7.88
N TRP A 37 4.37 -4.93 -6.71
CA TRP A 37 5.32 -3.83 -6.54
C TRP A 37 6.54 -4.06 -7.43
N CYS A 38 6.87 -3.03 -8.19
CA CYS A 38 7.88 -3.06 -9.23
C CYS A 38 8.46 -1.65 -9.45
N ALA A 39 9.43 -1.54 -10.35
CA ALA A 39 10.04 -0.25 -10.69
C ALA A 39 9.01 0.74 -11.25
N GLU A 40 8.02 0.29 -12.01
CA GLU A 40 6.97 1.11 -12.64
C GLU A 40 6.03 1.71 -11.59
N THR A 41 5.74 0.97 -10.52
CA THR A 41 5.00 1.45 -9.36
C THR A 41 5.88 2.23 -8.39
N CYS A 42 7.20 2.27 -8.55
CA CYS A 42 8.13 3.09 -7.75
C CYS A 42 8.22 4.54 -8.25
N ALA A 43 8.42 5.48 -7.31
CA ALA A 43 8.38 6.90 -7.60
C ALA A 43 9.54 7.22 -8.56
N PRO A 44 9.35 7.98 -9.65
CA PRO A 44 10.37 8.18 -10.67
C PRO A 44 11.70 8.68 -10.09
N ARG A 45 11.63 9.57 -9.09
CA ARG A 45 12.81 10.09 -8.38
C ARG A 45 13.58 9.04 -7.56
N MET A 46 12.97 7.90 -7.25
CA MET A 46 13.51 6.81 -6.44
C MET A 46 13.70 5.51 -7.23
N ARG A 47 13.19 5.44 -8.47
CA ARG A 47 13.15 4.23 -9.30
C ARG A 47 14.53 3.62 -9.56
N GLN A 48 15.56 4.45 -9.69
CA GLN A 48 16.95 3.99 -9.87
C GLN A 48 17.48 3.21 -8.65
N ASN A 49 16.93 3.47 -7.46
CA ASN A 49 17.33 2.83 -6.21
C ASN A 49 16.36 1.70 -5.82
N TRP A 50 15.33 1.45 -6.62
CA TRP A 50 14.38 0.37 -6.35
C TRP A 50 15.03 -0.97 -6.68
N THR A 51 14.88 -1.95 -5.79
CA THR A 51 15.33 -3.32 -6.01
C THR A 51 14.25 -4.31 -5.53
N PRO A 52 14.27 -5.58 -6.00
CA PRO A 52 13.37 -6.60 -5.47
C PRO A 52 13.47 -6.79 -3.94
N GLU A 53 14.67 -6.63 -3.38
CA GLU A 53 14.93 -6.71 -1.94
C GLU A 53 14.34 -5.52 -1.18
N ASN A 54 14.26 -4.34 -1.82
CA ASN A 54 13.60 -3.14 -1.29
C ASN A 54 12.38 -2.75 -2.14
N LYS A 55 11.46 -3.70 -2.32
CA LYS A 55 10.26 -3.56 -3.17
C LYS A 55 9.31 -2.42 -2.76
N THR A 56 9.33 -2.04 -1.47
CA THR A 56 8.44 -1.01 -0.90
C THR A 56 8.93 0.42 -1.15
N LEU A 57 10.16 0.60 -1.65
CA LEU A 57 10.73 1.91 -1.91
C LEU A 57 9.87 2.73 -2.87
N GLY A 58 9.50 3.95 -2.46
CA GLY A 58 8.74 4.87 -3.31
C GLY A 58 7.29 4.43 -3.57
N GLN A 59 6.76 3.48 -2.79
CA GLN A 59 5.38 2.96 -2.92
C GLN A 59 4.38 3.62 -1.97
N CYS A 60 4.84 4.42 -1.00
CA CYS A 60 4.06 4.80 0.18
C CYS A 60 2.70 5.44 -0.11
N SER A 61 2.67 6.57 -0.84
CA SER A 61 1.43 7.33 -1.04
C SER A 61 0.37 6.51 -1.78
N ILE A 62 0.75 5.86 -2.90
CA ILE A 62 -0.21 5.11 -3.73
C ILE A 62 -0.73 3.88 -3.00
N THR A 63 0.12 3.24 -2.19
CA THR A 63 -0.25 2.08 -1.37
C THR A 63 -1.19 2.49 -0.26
N ALA A 64 -0.91 3.59 0.44
CA ALA A 64 -1.75 4.05 1.54
C ALA A 64 -3.15 4.44 1.06
N PHE A 65 -3.27 5.10 -0.09
CA PHE A 65 -4.58 5.42 -0.67
C PHE A 65 -5.31 4.18 -1.21
N LEU A 66 -4.61 3.19 -1.75
CA LEU A 66 -5.24 1.92 -2.14
C LEU A 66 -5.74 1.14 -0.91
N ALA A 67 -4.96 1.10 0.17
CA ALA A 67 -5.41 0.52 1.43
C ALA A 67 -6.60 1.29 2.02
N GLN A 68 -6.64 2.62 1.89
CA GLN A 68 -7.80 3.42 2.27
C GLN A 68 -9.05 3.04 1.45
N ASP A 69 -8.93 2.80 0.14
CA ASP A 69 -10.06 2.38 -0.67
C ASP A 69 -10.60 0.99 -0.29
N ILE A 70 -9.74 0.13 0.26
CA ILE A 70 -10.07 -1.27 0.61
C ILE A 70 -10.60 -1.40 2.04
N PHE A 71 -9.99 -0.70 3.00
CA PHE A 71 -10.28 -0.84 4.44
C PHE A 71 -10.98 0.40 5.03
N GLY A 72 -11.09 1.49 4.27
CA GLY A 72 -11.56 2.78 4.76
C GLY A 72 -10.52 3.52 5.61
N GLY A 73 -10.99 4.32 6.56
CA GLY A 73 -10.15 5.09 7.47
C GLY A 73 -9.43 6.28 6.84
N GLN A 74 -8.33 6.67 7.46
CA GLN A 74 -7.58 7.89 7.16
C GLN A 74 -6.14 7.57 6.80
N VAL A 75 -5.50 8.48 6.05
CA VAL A 75 -4.08 8.40 5.71
C VAL A 75 -3.35 9.51 6.44
N TYR A 76 -2.26 9.17 7.14
CA TYR A 76 -1.42 10.12 7.86
C TYR A 76 0.00 10.14 7.29
N GLY A 77 0.74 11.22 7.54
CA GLY A 77 2.04 11.45 6.91
C GLY A 77 3.17 11.73 7.91
N VAL A 78 4.15 10.84 7.99
CA VAL A 78 5.41 11.13 8.69
C VAL A 78 6.23 12.11 7.85
N LEU A 79 6.54 13.29 8.40
CA LEU A 79 7.37 14.27 7.70
C LEU A 79 8.81 13.75 7.59
N ARG A 80 9.35 13.72 6.37
CA ARG A 80 10.70 13.21 6.09
C ARG A 80 11.69 14.36 5.89
N PRO A 81 13.00 14.11 6.12
CA PRO A 81 14.04 15.05 5.71
C PRO A 81 13.89 15.39 4.22
N GLY A 82 13.75 16.69 3.90
CA GLY A 82 13.45 17.15 2.54
C GLY A 82 11.99 17.57 2.30
N GLY A 83 11.13 17.48 3.32
CA GLY A 83 9.79 18.08 3.31
C GLY A 83 8.70 17.22 2.65
N ASN A 84 9.01 15.99 2.24
CA ASN A 84 8.01 15.05 1.75
C ASN A 84 7.39 14.23 2.89
N TYR A 85 6.15 13.80 2.71
CA TYR A 85 5.47 12.92 3.65
C TYR A 85 5.60 11.45 3.25
N HIS A 86 5.85 10.60 4.23
CA HIS A 86 5.71 9.15 4.14
C HIS A 86 4.35 8.73 4.69
N CYS A 87 3.51 8.13 3.85
CA CYS A 87 2.10 7.90 4.15
C CYS A 87 1.88 6.53 4.80
N TYR A 88 0.97 6.48 5.79
CA TYR A 88 0.52 5.26 6.47
C TYR A 88 -0.99 5.32 6.78
N ASN A 89 -1.58 4.19 7.13
CA ASN A 89 -3.03 4.06 7.34
C ASN A 89 -3.40 4.01 8.82
N VAL A 90 -4.54 4.62 9.14
CA VAL A 90 -5.21 4.55 10.45
C VAL A 90 -6.68 4.22 10.22
N VAL A 91 -7.13 3.08 10.72
CA VAL A 91 -8.52 2.61 10.61
C VAL A 91 -9.01 2.24 12.01
N GLY A 92 -9.80 3.13 12.62
CA GLY A 92 -10.12 3.04 14.05
C GLY A 92 -8.84 3.09 14.88
N ASP A 93 -8.65 2.11 15.76
CA ASP A 93 -7.44 1.98 16.58
C ASP A 93 -6.30 1.25 15.87
N CYS A 94 -6.55 0.65 14.69
CA CYS A 94 -5.54 -0.03 13.92
C CYS A 94 -4.70 0.97 13.12
N ARG A 95 -3.38 0.92 13.30
CA ARG A 95 -2.42 1.68 12.51
C ARG A 95 -1.45 0.73 11.85
N PHE A 96 -1.19 0.93 10.56
CA PHE A 96 -0.25 0.10 9.83
C PHE A 96 0.39 0.88 8.67
N ASP A 97 1.58 0.45 8.30
CA ASP A 97 2.34 1.00 7.18
C ASP A 97 2.92 -0.15 6.37
N LEU A 98 2.24 -0.52 5.29
CA LEU A 98 2.64 -1.62 4.40
C LEU A 98 3.98 -1.38 3.70
N THR A 99 4.53 -0.17 3.79
CA THR A 99 5.74 0.25 3.07
C THR A 99 6.87 0.69 4.01
N SER A 100 6.77 0.42 5.31
CA SER A 100 7.78 0.84 6.29
C SER A 100 9.15 0.17 6.05
N GLU A 101 9.17 -1.00 5.42
CA GLU A 101 10.38 -1.77 5.11
C GLU A 101 11.41 -0.98 4.30
N GLN A 102 10.98 0.05 3.56
CA GLN A 102 11.88 0.87 2.76
C GLN A 102 12.93 1.62 3.58
N PHE A 103 12.72 1.72 4.90
CA PHE A 103 13.62 2.40 5.83
C PHE A 103 14.51 1.44 6.64
N GLY A 104 14.41 0.13 6.41
CA GLY A 104 15.20 -0.87 7.14
C GLY A 104 15.02 -0.75 8.65
N ASP A 105 16.10 -0.46 9.37
CA ASP A 105 16.11 -0.35 10.84
C ASP A 105 15.68 1.03 11.38
N GLU A 106 15.39 2.00 10.51
CA GLU A 106 14.95 3.33 10.94
C GLU A 106 13.58 3.24 11.65
N LYS A 107 13.49 3.78 12.86
CA LYS A 107 12.24 3.86 13.62
C LYS A 107 11.49 5.14 13.28
N LEU A 108 10.37 5.00 12.58
CA LEU A 108 9.45 6.10 12.33
C LEU A 108 8.52 6.35 13.53
N VAL A 109 8.11 7.61 13.69
CA VAL A 109 7.12 8.03 14.71
C VAL A 109 5.76 8.15 14.04
N TYR A 110 4.82 7.28 14.41
CA TYR A 110 3.46 7.20 13.83
C TYR A 110 2.41 7.94 14.68
N GLU A 111 2.82 9.00 15.37
CA GLU A 111 1.99 9.78 16.29
C GLU A 111 2.15 11.29 16.04
N GLY A 112 1.07 12.04 16.22
CA GLY A 112 1.08 13.51 16.04
C GLY A 112 1.30 13.99 14.59
N ASN A 113 1.22 13.07 13.62
CA ASN A 113 1.40 13.38 12.21
C ASN A 113 0.14 14.02 11.61
N PRO A 114 0.27 14.90 10.60
CA PRO A 114 -0.89 15.45 9.90
C PRO A 114 -1.54 14.42 8.96
N GLU A 115 -2.87 14.50 8.86
CA GLU A 115 -3.63 13.77 7.85
C GLU A 115 -3.20 14.18 6.43
N GLN A 116 -3.23 13.22 5.51
CA GLN A 116 -2.84 13.37 4.12
C GLN A 116 -4.04 13.11 3.23
N PHE A 117 -4.26 14.01 2.27
CA PHE A 117 -5.43 13.97 1.39
C PHE A 117 -5.04 13.54 -0.01
N ARG A 118 -5.81 12.63 -0.60
CA ARG A 118 -5.54 12.07 -1.93
C ARG A 118 -5.56 13.15 -3.01
N GLU A 119 -6.38 14.18 -2.85
CA GLU A 119 -6.51 15.33 -3.75
C GLU A 119 -5.17 16.08 -3.88
N VAL A 120 -4.45 16.24 -2.77
CA VAL A 120 -3.14 16.90 -2.74
C VAL A 120 -2.07 16.03 -3.39
N HIS A 121 -2.08 14.72 -3.12
CA HIS A 121 -1.09 13.81 -3.68
C HIS A 121 -1.32 13.56 -5.17
N PHE A 122 -2.57 13.42 -5.61
CA PHE A 122 -2.95 13.11 -6.99
C PHE A 122 -3.10 14.34 -7.89
N ALA A 123 -2.95 15.55 -7.34
CA ALA A 123 -2.71 16.75 -8.15
C ALA A 123 -1.48 16.61 -9.06
N LYS A 124 -0.50 15.78 -8.67
CA LYS A 124 0.57 15.33 -9.55
C LYS A 124 0.07 14.14 -10.38
N GLU A 125 -0.09 14.37 -11.68
CA GLU A 125 -0.57 13.33 -12.61
C GLU A 125 0.24 12.03 -12.52
N GLU A 126 1.56 12.15 -12.40
CA GLU A 126 2.48 11.02 -12.24
C GLU A 126 2.08 10.09 -11.09
N LYS A 127 1.73 10.65 -9.91
CA LYS A 127 1.28 9.87 -8.75
C LYS A 127 -0.08 9.21 -9.01
N ARG A 128 -1.01 9.94 -9.65
CA ARG A 128 -2.33 9.42 -10.01
C ARG A 128 -2.20 8.22 -10.95
N LEU A 129 -1.38 8.33 -12.01
CA LEU A 129 -1.18 7.27 -13.00
C LEU A 129 -0.59 6.01 -12.38
N ARG A 130 0.39 6.15 -11.46
CA ARG A 130 0.93 5.02 -10.70
C ARG A 130 -0.11 4.34 -9.81
N TYR A 131 -0.94 5.12 -9.12
CA TYR A 131 -2.01 4.58 -8.29
C TYR A 131 -2.99 3.77 -9.16
N GLU A 132 -3.42 4.31 -10.30
CA GLU A 132 -4.31 3.60 -11.24
C GLU A 132 -3.65 2.32 -11.79
N TYR A 133 -2.35 2.38 -12.09
CA TYR A 133 -1.59 1.20 -12.50
C TYR A 133 -1.56 0.13 -11.40
N LEU A 134 -1.16 0.49 -10.18
CA LEU A 134 -1.11 -0.44 -9.04
C LEU A 134 -2.48 -1.07 -8.76
N LYS A 135 -3.53 -0.25 -8.78
CA LYS A 135 -4.92 -0.68 -8.62
C LYS A 135 -5.32 -1.70 -9.69
N LYS A 136 -4.97 -1.44 -10.96
CA LYS A 136 -5.25 -2.33 -12.08
C LYS A 136 -4.50 -3.66 -11.97
N GLU A 137 -3.24 -3.64 -11.54
CA GLU A 137 -2.47 -4.87 -11.31
C GLU A 137 -3.04 -5.69 -10.15
N LEU A 138 -3.50 -5.05 -9.08
CA LEU A 138 -4.19 -5.74 -7.98
C LEU A 138 -5.51 -6.38 -8.47
N GLU A 139 -6.32 -5.66 -9.24
CA GLU A 139 -7.56 -6.22 -9.81
C GLU A 139 -7.28 -7.45 -10.71
N LYS A 140 -6.23 -7.40 -11.53
CA LYS A 140 -5.83 -8.55 -12.36
C LYS A 140 -5.38 -9.74 -11.50
N LEU A 141 -4.57 -9.48 -10.48
CA LEU A 141 -4.07 -10.52 -9.59
C LEU A 141 -5.23 -11.23 -8.86
N CYS A 142 -6.19 -10.48 -8.32
CA CYS A 142 -7.38 -11.05 -7.67
C CYS A 142 -8.25 -11.85 -8.66
N ARG A 143 -8.40 -11.40 -9.91
CA ARG A 143 -9.17 -12.14 -10.94
C ARG A 143 -8.50 -13.46 -11.35
N ASN A 144 -7.17 -13.48 -11.44
CA ASN A 144 -6.42 -14.66 -11.87
C ASN A 144 -6.32 -15.74 -10.78
N GLN A 145 -6.55 -15.38 -9.52
CA GLN A 145 -6.62 -16.31 -8.40
C GLN A 145 -7.98 -17.00 -8.27
N LYS A 146 -8.99 -16.61 -9.06
CA LYS A 146 -10.23 -17.37 -9.15
C LYS A 146 -9.90 -18.73 -9.77
N PRO A 147 -10.24 -19.86 -9.13
CA PRO A 147 -10.19 -21.14 -9.83
C PRO A 147 -11.04 -21.00 -11.09
N LYS A 148 -10.50 -21.41 -12.24
CA LYS A 148 -11.35 -21.65 -13.41
C LYS A 148 -12.45 -22.58 -12.92
N SER A 149 -13.68 -22.09 -12.83
CA SER A 149 -14.83 -22.97 -12.69
C SER A 149 -14.68 -24.02 -13.78
N THR A 150 -14.39 -25.26 -13.38
CA THR A 150 -14.52 -26.42 -14.23
C THR A 150 -15.98 -26.44 -14.64
N GLY A 151 -16.28 -25.87 -15.81
CA GLY A 151 -17.50 -26.13 -16.53
C GLY A 151 -17.40 -27.58 -16.98
N GLU A 152 -17.89 -28.48 -16.15
CA GLU A 152 -18.45 -29.74 -16.61
C GLU A 152 -19.77 -29.39 -17.31
N GLU A 153 -19.76 -29.46 -18.65
CA GLU A 153 -20.70 -30.19 -19.53
C GLU A 153 -20.44 -29.84 -21.00
#